data_AF-A0A2V5P9X6-F1
#
_entry.id   AF-A0A2V5P9X6-F1
#
_cell.length_a   1.000
_cell.length_b   1.000
_cell.length_c   1.000
_cell.angle_alpha   90.00
_cell.angle_beta   90.00
_cell.angle_gamma   90.00
#
_symmetry.space_group_name_H-M   'P 1'
#
loop_
_entity.id
_entity.type
_entity.pdbx_description
1 polymer ?
#
loop_
_entity_poly.entity_id
_entity_poly.type
_entity_poly.pdbx_seq_one_letter_code
_entity_poly.pdbx_strand_id
1 'polypeptide(L)'
;MDTTPPVLACATNKTVLCGSGWNFDPPTAVDACCGTNVTISVLGDTRITNGCNVTFTRRWQARDCCGNESQPCTQTALEVKPPCGPVAISSITQSGGVTTICFPTQPCLIYDIQYRNNLGIFTPWLPLTTVNGTGGIVCVTDGPPPHPMRFYRIICRCQ
;
A
#
# COMPACT_ATOMS: atom_id res chain seq x y z
N MET A 1 1.68 -33.03 -35.97
CA MET A 1 2.23 -32.80 -34.62
C MET A 1 2.85 -31.43 -34.64
N ASP A 2 2.34 -30.53 -33.82
CA ASP A 2 2.89 -29.20 -33.66
C ASP A 2 4.04 -29.23 -32.66
N THR A 3 5.12 -28.51 -32.96
CA THR A 3 6.32 -28.37 -32.14
C THR A 3 6.67 -26.92 -31.84
N THR A 4 5.87 -25.95 -32.31
CA THR A 4 6.12 -24.53 -32.06
C THR A 4 5.46 -24.08 -30.77
N PRO A 5 6.19 -23.47 -29.83
CA PRO A 5 5.60 -22.91 -28.64
C PRO A 5 4.63 -21.75 -28.89
N PRO A 6 3.62 -21.55 -28.01
CA PRO A 6 2.75 -20.39 -28.07
C PRO A 6 3.52 -19.08 -27.83
N VAL A 7 3.09 -18.02 -28.50
CA VAL A 7 3.57 -16.65 -28.25
C VAL A 7 2.80 -16.08 -27.07
N LEU A 8 3.51 -15.85 -25.95
CA LEU A 8 2.98 -15.25 -24.73
C LEU A 8 3.40 -13.78 -24.63
N ALA A 9 2.42 -12.88 -24.45
CA ALA A 9 2.62 -11.44 -24.30
C ALA A 9 2.10 -10.96 -22.94
N CYS A 10 3.00 -10.51 -22.08
CA CYS A 10 2.66 -9.86 -20.81
C CYS A 10 2.36 -8.38 -21.01
N ALA A 11 1.49 -7.84 -20.16
CA ALA A 11 1.33 -6.40 -20.01
C ALA A 11 2.63 -5.76 -19.49
N THR A 12 2.79 -4.47 -19.76
CA THR A 12 3.92 -3.69 -19.27
C THR A 12 3.88 -3.53 -17.75
N ASN A 13 5.04 -3.24 -17.15
CA ASN A 13 5.12 -2.90 -15.74
C ASN A 13 4.26 -1.67 -15.41
N LYS A 14 3.77 -1.61 -14.18
CA LYS A 14 2.91 -0.51 -13.73
C LYS A 14 3.27 0.00 -12.35
N THR A 15 2.80 1.19 -12.05
CA THR A 15 2.87 1.80 -10.73
C THR A 15 1.46 1.95 -10.19
N VAL A 16 1.25 1.59 -8.94
CA VAL A 16 -0.06 1.54 -8.27
C VAL A 16 0.04 2.21 -6.92
N LEU A 17 -1.04 2.86 -6.50
CA LEU A 17 -1.08 3.51 -5.19
C LEU A 17 -1.41 2.48 -4.11
N CYS A 18 -0.70 2.54 -2.99
CA CYS A 18 -0.96 1.62 -1.89
C CYS A 18 -2.40 1.75 -1.38
N GLY A 19 -3.05 0.61 -1.16
CA GLY A 19 -4.45 0.54 -0.73
C GLY A 19 -5.50 0.85 -1.81
N SER A 20 -5.10 1.08 -3.08
CA SER A 20 -6.04 1.30 -4.18
C SER A 20 -6.77 0.04 -4.67
N GLY A 21 -6.40 -1.15 -4.19
CA GLY A 21 -7.01 -2.41 -4.60
C GLY A 21 -6.70 -2.75 -6.06
N TRP A 22 -5.44 -3.03 -6.37
CA TRP A 22 -4.98 -3.34 -7.72
C TRP A 22 -4.75 -4.85 -7.92
N ASN A 23 -4.74 -5.30 -9.18
CA ASN A 23 -4.39 -6.66 -9.58
C ASN A 23 -3.38 -6.63 -10.74
N PHE A 24 -2.63 -7.72 -10.97
CA PHE A 24 -1.85 -7.88 -12.19
C PHE A 24 -2.74 -7.90 -13.44
N ASP A 25 -2.22 -7.39 -14.55
CA ASP A 25 -2.91 -7.45 -15.83
C ASP A 25 -2.60 -8.80 -16.50
N PRO A 26 -3.62 -9.64 -16.77
CA PRO A 26 -3.40 -10.97 -17.34
C PRO A 26 -2.69 -10.88 -18.70
N PRO A 27 -1.73 -11.78 -18.99
CA PRO A 27 -1.12 -11.85 -20.30
C PRO A 27 -2.10 -12.42 -21.34
N THR A 28 -1.77 -12.21 -22.62
CA THR A 28 -2.43 -12.88 -23.74
C THR A 28 -1.48 -13.90 -24.35
N ALA A 29 -2.00 -15.01 -24.87
CA ALA A 29 -1.20 -15.97 -25.60
C ALA A 29 -1.93 -16.44 -26.87
N VAL A 30 -1.16 -16.68 -27.93
CA VAL A 30 -1.65 -17.21 -29.21
C VAL A 30 -0.65 -18.19 -29.77
N ASP A 31 -1.16 -19.25 -30.37
CA ASP A 31 -0.38 -20.24 -31.09
C ASP A 31 -0.87 -20.38 -32.53
N ALA A 32 0.02 -20.74 -33.47
CA ALA A 32 -0.33 -20.86 -34.88
C ALA A 32 -1.29 -22.03 -35.16
N CYS A 33 -1.20 -23.12 -34.40
CA CYS A 33 -2.02 -24.31 -34.53
C CYS A 33 -3.25 -24.26 -33.61
N CYS A 34 -3.06 -23.93 -32.34
CA CYS A 34 -4.11 -23.95 -31.33
C CYS A 34 -4.90 -22.63 -31.24
N GLY A 35 -4.47 -21.57 -31.94
CA GLY A 35 -5.09 -20.25 -31.86
C GLY A 35 -5.03 -19.69 -30.43
N THR A 36 -6.17 -19.26 -29.89
CA THR A 36 -6.28 -18.81 -28.50
C THR A 36 -6.62 -19.94 -27.51
N ASN A 37 -6.72 -21.19 -27.98
CA ASN A 37 -6.97 -22.36 -27.12
C ASN A 37 -5.65 -22.83 -26.47
N VAL A 38 -5.06 -21.94 -25.68
CA VAL A 38 -3.81 -22.14 -24.95
C VAL A 38 -4.07 -21.92 -23.47
N THR A 39 -3.38 -22.67 -22.61
CA THR A 39 -3.52 -22.57 -21.15
C THR A 39 -2.44 -21.67 -20.60
N ILE A 40 -2.83 -20.58 -19.94
CA ILE A 40 -1.90 -19.69 -19.23
C ILE A 40 -1.88 -20.07 -17.75
N SER A 41 -0.69 -20.34 -17.21
CA SER A 41 -0.47 -20.66 -15.80
C SER A 41 0.39 -19.60 -15.12
N VAL A 42 0.15 -19.38 -13.82
CA VAL A 42 1.03 -18.59 -12.96
C VAL A 42 2.15 -19.50 -12.47
N LEU A 43 3.40 -19.12 -12.75
CA LEU A 43 4.58 -19.84 -12.26
C LEU A 43 4.97 -19.43 -10.84
N GLY A 44 4.70 -18.18 -10.47
CA GLY A 44 4.96 -17.70 -9.12
C GLY A 44 4.89 -16.19 -8.98
N ASP A 45 4.79 -15.78 -7.72
CA ASP A 45 4.78 -14.39 -7.29
C ASP A 45 5.97 -14.10 -6.39
N THR A 46 6.53 -12.91 -6.51
CA THR A 46 7.55 -12.39 -5.60
C THR A 46 7.14 -11.03 -5.07
N ARG A 47 7.53 -10.76 -3.82
CA ARG A 47 7.29 -9.50 -3.13
C ARG A 47 8.59 -9.01 -2.53
N ILE A 48 9.06 -7.85 -2.99
CA ILE A 48 10.29 -7.20 -2.52
C ILE A 48 9.90 -5.89 -1.87
N THR A 49 10.34 -5.67 -0.63
CA THR A 49 10.11 -4.42 0.10
C THR A 49 11.41 -3.62 0.09
N ASN A 50 11.37 -2.38 -0.40
CA ASN A 50 12.51 -1.46 -0.37
C ASN A 50 12.08 -0.14 0.27
N GLY A 51 12.38 0.00 1.56
CA GLY A 51 11.83 1.08 2.37
C GLY A 51 10.31 1.03 2.35
N CYS A 52 9.69 2.12 1.89
CA CYS A 52 8.23 2.28 1.87
C CYS A 52 7.55 1.78 0.60
N ASN A 53 8.33 1.39 -0.41
CA ASN A 53 7.79 0.93 -1.68
C ASN A 53 7.84 -0.60 -1.70
N VAL A 54 6.79 -1.20 -2.25
CA VAL A 54 6.70 -2.65 -2.39
C VAL A 54 6.62 -2.97 -3.87
N THR A 55 7.51 -3.84 -4.34
CA THR A 55 7.52 -4.31 -5.71
C THR A 55 6.97 -5.73 -5.73
N PHE A 56 5.90 -5.94 -6.49
CA PHE A 56 5.32 -7.26 -6.73
C PHE A 56 5.63 -7.69 -8.15
N THR A 57 6.09 -8.92 -8.35
CA THR A 57 6.32 -9.46 -9.69
C THR A 57 5.62 -10.80 -9.80
N ARG A 58 4.80 -10.96 -10.85
CA ARG A 58 4.17 -12.22 -11.22
C ARG A 58 4.76 -12.73 -12.51
N ARG A 59 4.98 -14.04 -12.58
CA ARG A 59 5.50 -14.75 -13.75
C ARG A 59 4.46 -15.72 -14.29
N TRP A 60 4.31 -15.76 -15.61
CA TRP A 60 3.40 -16.66 -16.31
C TRP A 60 4.11 -17.49 -17.37
N GLN A 61 3.47 -18.60 -17.74
CA GLN A 61 3.84 -19.43 -18.89
C GLN A 61 2.57 -19.88 -19.61
N ALA A 62 2.65 -20.06 -20.92
CA ALA A 62 1.56 -20.64 -21.71
C ALA A 62 1.92 -22.05 -22.18
N ARG A 63 0.93 -22.94 -22.22
CA ARG A 63 1.01 -24.27 -22.85
C ARG A 63 -0.03 -24.37 -23.95
N ASP A 64 0.36 -24.86 -25.12
CA ASP A 64 -0.56 -25.12 -26.22
C ASP A 64 -1.31 -26.47 -26.09
N CYS A 65 -2.18 -26.76 -27.06
CA CYS A 65 -2.96 -27.99 -27.14
C CYS A 65 -2.14 -29.26 -27.48
N CYS A 66 -0.90 -29.08 -27.95
CA CYS A 66 0.02 -30.17 -28.28
C CYS A 66 1.06 -30.43 -27.17
N GLY A 67 1.07 -29.59 -26.12
CA GLY A 67 1.94 -29.72 -24.97
C GLY A 67 3.18 -28.83 -25.00
N ASN A 68 3.42 -28.03 -26.05
CA ASN A 68 4.57 -27.13 -26.10
C ASN A 68 4.37 -25.94 -25.15
N GLU A 69 5.47 -25.45 -24.59
CA GLU A 69 5.47 -24.38 -23.59
C GLU A 69 6.16 -23.13 -24.08
N SER A 70 5.54 -21.96 -23.87
CA SER A 70 6.16 -20.67 -24.16
C SER A 70 7.37 -20.42 -23.27
N GLN A 71 8.21 -19.49 -23.70
CA GLN A 71 9.07 -18.79 -22.74
C GLN A 71 8.18 -18.02 -21.74
N PRO A 72 8.57 -17.98 -20.47
CA PRO A 72 7.78 -17.30 -19.46
C PRO A 72 7.95 -15.78 -19.57
N CYS A 73 6.90 -15.05 -19.23
CA CYS A 73 6.92 -13.58 -19.16
C CYS A 73 6.56 -13.09 -17.76
N THR A 74 6.87 -11.82 -17.47
CA THR A 74 6.64 -11.21 -16.17
C THR A 74 6.01 -9.83 -16.28
N GLN A 75 5.23 -9.47 -15.28
CA GLN A 75 4.77 -8.11 -15.04
C GLN A 75 5.18 -7.74 -13.62
N THR A 76 5.75 -6.55 -13.48
CA THR A 76 6.09 -5.94 -12.20
C THR A 76 5.14 -4.78 -11.91
N ALA A 77 4.59 -4.77 -10.70
CA ALA A 77 3.81 -3.68 -10.14
C ALA A 77 4.60 -3.04 -8.98
N LEU A 78 4.96 -1.76 -9.14
CA LEU A 78 5.52 -0.95 -8.08
C LEU A 78 4.38 -0.30 -7.29
N GLU A 79 4.13 -0.78 -6.09
CA GLU A 79 3.24 -0.16 -5.13
C GLU A 79 3.97 0.98 -4.42
N VAL A 80 3.52 2.20 -4.69
CA VAL A 80 4.06 3.42 -4.07
C VAL A 80 3.17 3.87 -2.92
N LYS A 81 3.81 4.33 -1.84
CA LYS A 81 3.08 5.00 -0.77
C LYS A 81 2.48 6.32 -1.25
N PRO A 82 1.37 6.77 -0.64
CA PRO A 82 0.94 8.14 -0.82
C PRO A 82 1.91 9.12 -0.13
N PRO A 83 1.95 10.39 -0.55
CA PRO A 83 2.81 11.40 0.06
C PRO A 83 2.37 11.68 1.50
N CYS A 84 3.33 11.55 2.43
CA CYS A 84 3.14 12.00 3.80
C CYS A 84 3.33 13.52 3.86
N GLY A 85 2.22 14.25 3.71
CA GLY A 85 2.15 15.70 3.88
C GLY A 85 1.79 16.12 5.31
N PRO A 86 1.72 17.43 5.59
CA PRO A 86 1.20 17.93 6.85
C PRO A 86 -0.21 17.39 7.11
N VAL A 87 -0.41 16.76 8.27
CA VAL A 87 -1.71 16.20 8.63
C VAL A 87 -2.60 17.31 9.18
N ALA A 88 -3.71 17.57 8.50
CA ALA A 88 -4.73 18.50 8.99
C ALA A 88 -5.61 17.81 10.03
N ILE A 89 -5.68 18.38 11.23
CA ILE A 89 -6.63 17.93 12.25
C ILE A 89 -8.03 18.40 11.85
N SER A 90 -8.96 17.46 11.69
CA SER A 90 -10.35 17.75 11.35
C SER A 90 -11.11 18.36 12.51
N SER A 91 -10.92 17.81 13.71
CA SER A 91 -11.58 18.32 14.92
C SER A 91 -10.79 17.97 16.17
N ILE A 92 -10.86 18.87 17.15
CA ILE A 92 -10.46 18.63 18.54
C ILE A 92 -11.66 18.97 19.40
N THR A 93 -12.12 18.01 20.20
CA THR A 93 -13.24 18.21 21.13
C THR A 93 -12.82 17.80 22.53
N GLN A 94 -13.38 18.45 23.54
CA GLN A 94 -13.14 18.11 24.95
C GLN A 94 -14.46 17.86 25.65
N SER A 95 -14.59 16.71 26.31
CA SER A 95 -15.78 16.34 27.08
C SER A 95 -15.37 15.53 28.30
N GLY A 96 -15.82 15.93 29.49
CA GLY A 96 -15.48 15.24 30.74
C GLY A 96 -13.97 15.14 31.02
N GLY A 97 -13.18 16.11 30.55
CA GLY A 97 -11.71 16.08 30.64
C GLY A 97 -11.01 15.25 29.58
N VAL A 98 -11.73 14.48 28.76
CA VAL A 98 -11.16 13.70 27.65
C VAL A 98 -11.10 14.57 26.40
N THR A 99 -9.92 14.64 25.78
CA THR A 99 -9.72 15.29 24.49
C THR A 99 -9.79 14.26 23.37
N THR A 100 -10.64 14.48 22.38
CA THR A 100 -10.73 13.62 21.18
C THR A 100 -10.22 14.38 19.97
N ILE A 101 -9.26 13.79 19.26
CA ILE A 101 -8.59 14.37 18.09
C ILE A 101 -8.92 13.50 16.89
N CYS A 102 -9.58 14.07 15.88
CA CYS A 102 -9.92 13.36 14.66
C CYS A 102 -9.18 13.95 13.45
N PHE A 103 -8.70 13.09 12.56
CA PHE A 103 -7.97 13.48 11.35
C PHE A 103 -8.12 12.43 10.25
N PRO A 104 -8.06 12.82 8.96
CA PRO A 104 -8.11 11.87 7.87
C PRO A 104 -6.79 11.11 7.79
N THR A 105 -6.87 9.84 7.43
CA THR A 105 -5.72 8.97 7.20
C THR A 105 -5.67 8.54 5.75
N GLN A 106 -4.52 8.00 5.33
CA GLN A 106 -4.34 7.36 4.03
C GLN A 106 -3.87 5.92 4.27
N PRO A 107 -4.25 4.97 3.42
CA PRO A 107 -3.76 3.60 3.52
C PRO A 107 -2.23 3.56 3.48
N CYS A 108 -1.64 2.59 4.18
CA CYS A 108 -0.20 2.32 4.17
C CYS A 108 0.69 3.44 4.76
N LEU A 109 0.09 4.41 5.44
CA LEU A 109 0.81 5.32 6.31
C LEU A 109 0.52 4.99 7.78
N ILE A 110 1.54 5.13 8.63
CA ILE A 110 1.41 5.12 10.08
C ILE A 110 1.38 6.57 10.56
N TYR A 111 0.53 6.87 11.54
CA TYR A 111 0.41 8.18 12.16
C TYR A 111 0.82 8.09 13.63
N ASP A 112 1.87 8.81 14.00
CA ASP A 112 2.33 8.98 15.37
C ASP A 112 1.75 10.28 15.93
N ILE A 113 0.87 10.15 16.92
CA ILE A 113 0.27 11.27 17.62
C ILE A 113 1.12 11.55 18.84
N GLN A 114 1.49 12.80 19.00
CA GLN A 114 2.36 13.24 20.08
C GLN A 114 1.76 14.45 20.77
N TYR A 115 2.13 14.61 22.04
CA TYR A 115 1.70 15.75 22.85
C TYR A 115 2.86 16.41 23.59
N ARG A 116 2.60 17.61 24.08
CA ARG A 116 3.43 18.28 25.11
C ARG A 116 2.57 19.23 25.94
N ASN A 117 3.04 19.57 27.13
CA ASN A 117 2.26 20.37 28.09
C ASN A 117 2.65 21.86 28.10
N ASN A 118 3.64 22.25 27.28
CA ASN A 118 4.06 23.64 27.10
C ASN A 118 4.64 23.84 25.68
N LEU A 119 4.83 25.10 25.27
CA LEU A 119 5.40 25.47 23.97
C LEU A 119 6.91 25.76 24.00
N GLY A 120 7.59 25.45 25.10
CA GLY A 120 9.02 25.68 25.24
C GLY A 120 9.83 24.97 24.15
N ILE A 121 10.78 25.69 23.57
CA ILE A 121 11.59 25.20 22.42
C ILE A 121 12.44 23.96 22.78
N PHE A 122 12.78 23.78 24.05
CA PHE A 122 13.53 22.63 24.56
C PHE A 122 12.64 21.51 25.11
N THR A 123 11.30 21.67 25.08
CA THR A 123 10.41 20.63 25.58
C THR A 123 10.14 19.61 24.47
N PRO A 124 10.56 18.35 24.65
CA PRO A 124 10.36 17.32 23.65
C PRO A 124 8.89 16.95 23.54
N TRP A 125 8.51 16.46 22.37
CA TRP A 125 7.20 15.86 22.15
C TRP A 125 7.19 14.42 22.69
N LEU A 126 6.15 14.10 23.46
CA LEU A 126 5.95 12.78 24.02
C LEU A 126 4.96 11.98 23.17
N PRO A 127 5.13 10.65 23.03
CA PRO A 127 4.17 9.82 22.31
C PRO A 127 2.85 9.77 23.06
N LEU A 128 1.74 9.95 22.33
CA LEU A 128 0.39 9.66 22.81
C LEU A 128 -0.03 8.25 22.38
N THR A 129 -0.09 8.03 21.07
CA THR A 129 -0.49 6.76 20.47
C THR A 129 -0.06 6.73 19.00
N THR A 130 -0.10 5.55 18.41
CA THR A 130 0.22 5.31 16.99
C THR A 130 -0.96 4.58 16.36
N VAL A 131 -1.37 5.02 15.16
CA VAL A 131 -2.48 4.41 14.42
C VAL A 131 -2.10 4.11 12.98
N ASN A 132 -2.60 2.99 12.46
CA ASN A 132 -2.47 2.64 11.04
C ASN A 132 -3.53 3.39 10.24
N GLY A 133 -3.11 4.01 9.15
CA GLY A 133 -4.00 4.70 8.24
C GLY A 133 -4.81 3.72 7.40
N THR A 134 -6.11 3.95 7.33
CA THR A 134 -7.07 3.09 6.62
C THR A 134 -7.68 3.79 5.40
N GLY A 135 -7.38 5.08 5.19
CA GLY A 135 -8.02 5.93 4.18
C GLY A 135 -9.26 6.68 4.69
N GLY A 136 -9.68 6.42 5.93
CA GLY A 136 -10.79 7.10 6.58
C GLY A 136 -10.34 8.08 7.67
N ILE A 137 -11.32 8.72 8.31
CA ILE A 137 -11.09 9.50 9.54
C ILE A 137 -10.81 8.55 10.69
N VAL A 138 -9.74 8.83 11.43
CA VAL A 138 -9.44 8.19 12.70
C VAL A 138 -9.56 9.22 13.81
N CYS A 139 -10.17 8.81 14.92
CA CYS A 139 -10.25 9.60 16.14
C CYS A 139 -9.46 8.92 17.25
N VAL A 140 -8.58 9.69 17.91
CA VAL A 140 -7.81 9.23 19.07
C VAL A 140 -8.18 10.05 20.29
N THR A 141 -8.19 9.42 21.45
CA THR A 141 -8.56 10.05 22.72
C THR A 141 -7.35 10.19 23.62
N ASP A 142 -7.26 11.32 24.30
CA ASP A 142 -6.33 11.60 25.38
C ASP A 142 -7.15 11.83 26.65
N GLY A 143 -6.90 11.03 27.68
CA GLY A 143 -7.62 11.11 28.95
C GLY A 143 -7.40 12.43 29.70
N PRO A 144 -8.04 12.62 30.86
CA PRO A 144 -7.92 13.83 31.66
C PRO A 144 -6.44 14.19 31.86
N PRO A 145 -5.95 15.31 31.30
CA PRO A 145 -4.55 15.60 31.35
C PRO A 145 -4.16 15.95 32.81
N PRO A 146 -3.01 15.48 33.29
CA PRO A 146 -2.51 15.87 34.61
C PRO A 146 -2.10 17.36 34.68
N HIS A 147 -2.13 18.06 33.53
CA HIS A 147 -1.72 19.44 33.38
C HIS A 147 -2.85 20.24 32.70
N PRO A 148 -2.99 21.54 33.00
CA PRO A 148 -4.09 22.37 32.48
C PRO A 148 -4.00 22.69 30.99
N MET A 149 -2.88 22.36 30.34
CA MET A 149 -2.63 22.67 28.92
C MET A 149 -1.99 21.48 28.22
N ARG A 150 -2.41 21.24 26.98
CA ARG A 150 -1.87 20.20 26.11
C ARG A 150 -1.86 20.66 24.65
N PHE A 151 -0.76 20.40 23.98
CA PHE A 151 -0.55 20.68 22.56
C PHE A 151 -0.32 19.37 21.84
N TYR A 152 -0.87 19.23 20.64
CA TYR A 152 -0.81 18.00 19.87
C TYR A 152 -0.13 18.25 18.51
N ARG A 153 0.57 17.24 18.03
CA ARG A 153 0.99 17.16 16.62
C ARG A 153 0.82 15.73 16.13
N ILE A 154 0.68 15.61 14.83
CA ILE A 154 0.56 14.32 14.15
C ILE A 154 1.66 14.27 13.11
N ILE A 155 2.43 13.18 13.13
CA ILE A 155 3.48 12.92 12.17
C ILE A 155 3.08 11.63 11.44
N CYS A 156 3.09 11.65 10.11
CA CYS A 156 2.97 10.42 9.34
C CYS A 156 4.35 9.86 9.01
N ARG A 157 4.40 8.55 8.82
CA ARG A 157 5.54 7.83 8.28
C ARG A 157 5.05 6.61 7.52
N CYS A 158 5.96 5.94 6.85
CA CYS A 158 5.64 4.69 6.16
C CYS A 158 5.27 3.61 7.17
N GLN A 159 4.34 2.77 6.75
CA GLN A 159 4.01 1.54 7.44
C GLN A 159 5.16 0.52 7.39
#